data_AF-A0A1A0J7H5-F1
#
_entry.id   AF-A0A1A0J7H5-F1
#
_cell.length_a   1.000
_cell.length_b   1.000
_cell.length_c   1.000
_cell.angle_alpha   90.00
_cell.angle_beta   90.00
_cell.angle_gamma   90.00
#
_symmetry.space_group_name_H-M   'P 1'
#
loop_
_entity.id
_entity.type
_entity.pdbx_description
1 polymer ?
#
loop_
_entity_poly.entity_id
_entity_poly.type
_entity_poly.pdbx_seq_one_letter_code
_entity_poly.pdbx_strand_id
1 'polypeptide(L)'
;MPEFSGSRFERFAGGGDRVGVTNEFTSDDLVAVTLLSVNIPGQTSLRILGDRDLDYRNGLSTLLRQIPTDIELVDASDEVLEKAEALWSQVRQNHDVGRTKTSKLLARKRPHLLPVIDSVVTTAVGHVPGKHSFYRNLRAALNADDRRLHSHLIALRDKADVGDDISAIRVFDILAWMWGSGRSPVDETDTRQPATSSITEHEPEVLA
;
A
#
# COMPACT_ATOMS: atom_id res chain seq x y z
N MET A 1 -15.23 0.08 18.53
CA MET A 1 -14.74 -0.19 17.16
C MET A 1 -13.69 0.87 16.84
N PRO A 2 -12.66 0.59 16.01
CA PRO A 2 -11.70 1.63 15.65
C PRO A 2 -12.41 2.76 14.90
N GLU A 3 -12.03 4.01 15.18
CA GLU A 3 -12.58 5.21 14.52
C GLU A 3 -12.33 5.20 13.01
N PHE A 4 -11.14 4.72 12.61
CA PHE A 4 -10.79 4.48 11.22
C PHE A 4 -10.35 3.03 11.03
N SER A 5 -11.01 2.29 10.14
CA SER A 5 -10.64 0.89 9.81
C SER A 5 -9.19 0.76 9.36
N GLY A 6 -8.68 1.77 8.65
CA GLY A 6 -7.30 1.82 8.15
C GLY A 6 -6.22 1.75 9.23
N SER A 7 -6.54 2.11 10.49
CA SER A 7 -5.62 1.95 11.64
C SER A 7 -5.28 0.49 11.99
N ARG A 8 -6.01 -0.45 11.40
CA ARG A 8 -5.79 -1.90 11.57
C ARG A 8 -5.08 -2.53 10.38
N PHE A 9 -4.75 -1.77 9.33
CA PHE A 9 -4.23 -2.30 8.07
C PHE A 9 -2.95 -3.13 8.23
N GLU A 10 -2.02 -2.69 9.07
CA GLU A 10 -0.73 -3.34 9.33
C GLU A 10 -0.93 -4.57 10.24
N ARG A 11 -1.87 -4.50 11.17
CA ARG A 11 -2.03 -5.48 12.26
C ARG A 11 -3.07 -6.55 12.03
N PHE A 12 -4.00 -6.34 11.10
CA PHE A 12 -5.06 -7.30 10.82
C PHE A 12 -4.47 -8.69 10.57
N ALA A 13 -5.08 -9.74 11.13
CA ALA A 13 -4.60 -11.13 11.05
C ALA A 13 -3.10 -11.33 11.40
N GLY A 14 -2.53 -10.46 12.23
CA GLY A 14 -1.14 -10.55 12.70
C GLY A 14 -0.07 -10.01 11.76
N GLY A 15 -0.44 -9.29 10.69
CA GLY A 15 0.54 -8.73 9.73
C GLY A 15 0.71 -9.55 8.45
N GLY A 16 0.96 -8.86 7.34
CA GLY A 16 1.13 -9.50 6.02
C GLY A 16 2.57 -9.94 5.77
N ASP A 17 3.48 -9.42 6.59
CA ASP A 17 4.91 -9.64 6.66
C ASP A 17 5.31 -10.67 7.74
N ARG A 18 4.35 -11.20 8.51
CA ARG A 18 4.62 -12.20 9.55
C ARG A 18 5.20 -13.49 8.98
N VAL A 19 6.02 -14.17 9.80
CA VAL A 19 6.61 -15.47 9.48
C VAL A 19 5.52 -16.47 9.06
N GLY A 20 5.79 -17.22 8.00
CA GLY A 20 4.88 -18.22 7.43
C GLY A 20 4.02 -17.71 6.27
N VAL A 21 3.71 -16.40 6.19
CA VAL A 21 2.90 -15.81 5.09
C VAL A 21 3.56 -14.62 4.39
N THR A 22 4.71 -14.17 4.88
CA THR A 22 5.43 -13.00 4.33
C THR A 22 5.76 -13.10 2.84
N ASN A 23 5.89 -14.32 2.30
CA ASN A 23 6.26 -14.58 0.91
C ASN A 23 5.11 -15.10 0.04
N GLU A 24 3.86 -14.90 0.47
CA GLU A 24 2.71 -15.41 -0.25
C GLU A 24 1.48 -14.54 0.00
N PHE A 25 0.72 -14.20 -1.04
CA PHE A 25 -0.56 -13.53 -0.85
C PHE A 25 -1.63 -14.50 -0.35
N THR A 26 -2.36 -14.08 0.67
CA THR A 26 -3.39 -14.83 1.37
C THR A 26 -4.72 -14.09 1.34
N SER A 27 -5.81 -14.75 1.74
CA SER A 27 -7.11 -14.11 1.91
C SER A 27 -7.05 -12.91 2.86
N ASP A 28 -6.18 -12.98 3.87
CA ASP A 28 -6.00 -11.91 4.85
C ASP A 28 -5.48 -10.63 4.20
N ASP A 29 -4.61 -10.74 3.18
CA ASP A 29 -4.10 -9.58 2.45
C ASP A 29 -5.19 -8.93 1.60
N LEU A 30 -6.08 -9.74 1.01
CA LEU A 30 -7.22 -9.25 0.24
C LEU A 30 -8.25 -8.55 1.11
N VAL A 31 -8.48 -9.05 2.34
CA VAL A 31 -9.33 -8.37 3.32
C VAL A 31 -8.64 -7.11 3.85
N ALA A 32 -7.34 -7.16 4.13
CA ALA A 32 -6.60 -6.03 4.67
C ALA A 32 -6.72 -4.79 3.78
N VAL A 33 -6.64 -4.93 2.44
CA VAL A 33 -6.76 -3.76 1.56
C VAL A 33 -8.14 -3.08 1.62
N THR A 34 -9.20 -3.79 2.04
CA THR A 34 -10.54 -3.21 2.27
C THR A 34 -10.57 -2.25 3.46
N LEU A 35 -9.66 -2.43 4.41
CA LEU A 35 -9.47 -1.50 5.53
C LEU A 35 -8.95 -0.13 5.06
N LEU A 36 -8.39 -0.07 3.85
CA LEU A 36 -7.99 1.16 3.17
C LEU A 36 -8.96 1.52 2.03
N SER A 37 -10.22 1.10 2.12
CA SER A 37 -11.29 1.46 1.20
C SER A 37 -11.05 1.03 -0.26
N VAL A 38 -10.34 -0.09 -0.48
CA VAL A 38 -10.25 -0.72 -1.82
C VAL A 38 -10.48 -2.22 -1.75
N ASN A 39 -11.04 -2.80 -2.81
CA ASN A 39 -11.18 -4.25 -2.93
C ASN A 39 -10.44 -4.78 -4.17
N ILE A 40 -9.95 -6.01 -4.06
CA ILE A 40 -9.45 -6.77 -5.22
C ILE A 40 -10.64 -7.45 -5.91
N PRO A 41 -10.78 -7.35 -7.24
CA PRO A 41 -11.85 -8.02 -7.98
C PRO A 41 -11.84 -9.53 -7.71
N GLY A 42 -13.01 -10.16 -7.57
CA GLY A 42 -13.12 -11.58 -7.21
C GLY A 42 -12.33 -12.51 -8.15
N GLN A 43 -12.37 -12.26 -9.46
CA GLN A 43 -11.60 -13.03 -10.44
C GLN A 43 -10.09 -12.92 -10.21
N THR A 44 -9.60 -11.72 -9.90
CA THR A 44 -8.20 -11.51 -9.56
C THR A 44 -7.82 -12.11 -8.22
N SER A 45 -8.72 -12.04 -7.23
CA SER A 45 -8.54 -12.69 -5.93
C SER A 45 -8.32 -14.18 -6.09
N LEU A 46 -9.18 -14.88 -6.84
CA LEU A 46 -9.03 -16.32 -7.13
C LEU A 46 -7.72 -16.64 -7.84
N ARG A 47 -7.26 -15.75 -8.73
CA ARG A 47 -5.98 -15.92 -9.43
C ARG A 47 -4.78 -15.73 -8.50
N ILE A 48 -4.75 -14.65 -7.71
CA ILE A 48 -3.69 -14.37 -6.72
C ILE A 48 -3.59 -15.49 -5.68
N LEU A 49 -4.74 -16.02 -5.24
CA LEU A 49 -4.82 -17.14 -4.31
C LEU A 49 -4.55 -18.50 -4.97
N GLY A 50 -4.25 -18.56 -6.27
CA GLY A 50 -3.88 -19.81 -6.93
C GLY A 50 -5.05 -20.80 -7.15
N ASP A 51 -6.28 -20.43 -6.81
CA ASP A 51 -7.48 -21.26 -7.03
C ASP A 51 -7.71 -21.53 -8.53
N ARG A 52 -7.34 -20.57 -9.38
CA ARG A 52 -7.44 -20.68 -10.86
C ARG A 52 -6.10 -20.74 -11.59
N ASP A 53 -5.01 -20.36 -10.93
CA ASP A 53 -3.71 -20.13 -11.56
C ASP A 53 -2.58 -20.31 -10.53
N LEU A 54 -2.25 -21.57 -10.23
CA LEU A 54 -1.24 -21.91 -9.23
C LEU A 54 0.17 -21.43 -9.64
N ASP A 55 0.49 -21.46 -10.93
CA ASP A 55 1.77 -20.98 -11.45
C ASP A 55 1.93 -19.48 -11.24
N TYR A 56 0.86 -18.70 -11.44
CA TYR A 56 0.88 -17.27 -11.13
C TYR A 56 1.11 -17.00 -9.63
N ARG A 57 0.42 -17.72 -8.73
CA ARG A 57 0.66 -17.64 -7.28
C ARG A 57 2.11 -17.98 -6.92
N ASN A 58 2.66 -19.03 -7.51
CA ASN A 58 4.05 -19.45 -7.31
C ASN A 58 5.05 -18.41 -7.83
N GLY A 59 4.75 -17.78 -8.96
CA GLY A 59 5.54 -16.68 -9.53
C GLY A 59 5.57 -15.48 -8.59
N LEU A 60 4.42 -15.03 -8.08
CA LEU A 60 4.35 -13.95 -7.09
C LEU A 60 5.15 -14.29 -5.83
N SER A 61 5.02 -15.52 -5.33
CA SER A 61 5.74 -15.98 -4.14
C SER A 61 7.26 -16.02 -4.37
N THR A 62 7.70 -16.34 -5.59
CA THR A 62 9.11 -16.33 -5.99
C THR A 62 9.67 -14.92 -6.07
N LEU A 63 8.89 -13.95 -6.53
CA LEU A 63 9.28 -12.54 -6.50
C LEU A 63 9.32 -11.99 -5.06
N LEU A 64 8.33 -12.30 -4.23
CA LEU A 64 8.33 -11.90 -2.82
C LEU A 64 9.56 -12.41 -2.07
N ARG A 65 9.97 -13.67 -2.28
CA ARG A 65 11.19 -14.24 -1.67
C ARG A 65 12.48 -13.49 -2.01
N GLN A 66 12.52 -12.77 -3.13
CA GLN A 66 13.68 -11.96 -3.53
C GLN A 66 13.70 -10.58 -2.85
N ILE A 67 12.61 -10.18 -2.20
CA ILE A 67 12.49 -8.89 -1.53
C ILE A 67 12.66 -9.11 -0.02
N PRO A 68 13.69 -8.52 0.61
CA PRO A 68 13.93 -8.66 2.05
C PRO A 68 12.75 -8.11 2.86
N THR A 69 12.54 -8.67 4.05
CA THR A 69 11.42 -8.32 4.95
C THR A 69 11.81 -7.30 6.02
N ASP A 70 13.10 -7.13 6.24
CA ASP A 70 13.75 -6.44 7.37
C ASP A 70 14.57 -5.22 6.93
N ILE A 71 14.29 -4.69 5.74
CA ILE A 71 14.93 -3.47 5.21
C ILE A 71 13.92 -2.34 5.13
N GLU A 72 14.29 -1.17 5.67
CA GLU A 72 13.53 0.05 5.48
C GLU A 72 13.80 0.67 4.10
N LEU A 73 12.81 1.35 3.52
CA LEU A 73 12.96 2.02 2.21
C LEU A 73 14.18 2.94 2.17
N VAL A 74 14.45 3.65 3.26
CA VAL A 74 15.56 4.61 3.34
C VAL A 74 16.93 3.92 3.20
N ASP A 75 17.08 2.67 3.62
CA ASP A 75 18.31 1.88 3.52
C ASP A 75 18.32 0.92 2.32
N ALA A 76 17.23 0.86 1.54
CA ALA A 76 17.11 -0.08 0.43
C ALA A 76 18.07 0.25 -0.72
N SER A 77 18.74 -0.77 -1.26
CA SER A 77 19.57 -0.63 -2.48
C SER A 77 18.72 -0.54 -3.74
N ASP A 78 19.32 -0.11 -4.86
CA ASP A 78 18.65 -0.10 -6.17
C ASP A 78 18.22 -1.49 -6.63
N GLU A 79 19.02 -2.51 -6.33
CA GLU A 79 18.71 -3.90 -6.63
C GLU A 79 17.43 -4.36 -5.90
N VAL A 80 17.29 -4.02 -4.61
CA VAL A 80 16.08 -4.32 -3.84
C VAL A 80 14.85 -3.64 -4.47
N LEU A 81 15.00 -2.38 -4.90
CA LEU A 81 13.91 -1.66 -5.56
C LEU A 81 13.55 -2.26 -6.93
N GLU A 82 14.52 -2.77 -7.69
CA GLU A 82 14.26 -3.47 -8.95
C GLU A 82 13.44 -4.75 -8.75
N LYS A 83 13.73 -5.52 -7.68
CA LYS A 83 12.92 -6.68 -7.32
C LYS A 83 11.49 -6.30 -6.93
N ALA A 84 11.32 -5.20 -6.19
CA ALA A 84 10.00 -4.67 -5.86
C ALA A 84 9.22 -4.20 -7.09
N GLU A 85 9.88 -3.54 -8.05
CA GLU A 85 9.26 -3.11 -9.32
C GLU A 85 8.87 -4.31 -10.20
N ALA A 86 9.62 -5.41 -10.17
CA ALA A 86 9.24 -6.66 -10.84
C ALA A 86 7.94 -7.24 -10.26
N LEU A 87 7.83 -7.30 -8.92
CA LEU A 87 6.60 -7.72 -8.24
C LEU A 87 5.43 -6.78 -8.56
N TRP A 88 5.67 -5.46 -8.53
CA TRP A 88 4.68 -4.46 -8.89
C TRP A 88 4.17 -4.68 -10.32
N SER A 89 5.07 -4.87 -11.28
CA SER A 89 4.72 -5.12 -12.68
C SER A 89 3.83 -6.36 -12.82
N GLN A 90 4.18 -7.47 -12.16
CA GLN A 90 3.39 -8.69 -12.25
C GLN A 90 1.99 -8.52 -11.63
N VAL A 91 1.87 -7.85 -10.48
CA VAL A 91 0.57 -7.60 -9.85
C VAL A 91 -0.27 -6.61 -10.68
N ARG A 92 0.34 -5.60 -11.30
CA ARG A 92 -0.35 -4.61 -12.16
C ARG A 92 -0.96 -5.18 -13.44
N GLN A 93 -0.47 -6.33 -13.91
CA GLN A 93 -1.00 -6.99 -15.10
C GLN A 93 -2.40 -7.60 -14.89
N ASN A 94 -2.89 -7.67 -13.65
CA ASN A 94 -4.23 -8.18 -13.41
C ASN A 94 -5.31 -7.18 -13.80
N HIS A 95 -6.38 -7.71 -14.37
CA HIS A 95 -7.60 -6.97 -14.68
C HIS A 95 -8.12 -6.20 -13.46
N ASP A 96 -8.48 -4.93 -13.65
CA ASP A 96 -8.99 -4.02 -12.60
C ASP A 96 -8.11 -3.87 -11.34
N VAL A 97 -6.83 -4.26 -11.40
CA VAL A 97 -5.86 -4.02 -10.33
C VAL A 97 -4.97 -2.82 -10.69
N GLY A 98 -5.53 -1.64 -10.42
CA GLY A 98 -4.89 -0.33 -10.54
C GLY A 98 -3.63 -0.14 -9.70
N ARG A 99 -2.98 1.02 -9.85
CA ARG A 99 -1.81 1.43 -9.04
C ARG A 99 -2.12 1.41 -7.54
N THR A 100 -3.26 1.95 -7.14
CA THR A 100 -3.72 1.99 -5.74
C THR A 100 -3.90 0.60 -5.13
N LYS A 101 -4.47 -0.34 -5.87
CA LYS A 101 -4.67 -1.71 -5.38
C LYS A 101 -3.34 -2.46 -5.29
N THR A 102 -2.46 -2.24 -6.27
CA THR A 102 -1.12 -2.83 -6.29
C THR A 102 -0.28 -2.34 -5.11
N SER A 103 -0.20 -1.02 -4.91
CA SER A 103 0.60 -0.44 -3.82
C SER A 103 0.15 -0.95 -2.45
N LYS A 104 -1.16 -1.05 -2.21
CA LYS A 104 -1.72 -1.56 -0.96
C LYS A 104 -1.40 -3.03 -0.74
N LEU A 105 -1.47 -3.88 -1.77
CA LEU A 105 -1.05 -5.28 -1.66
C LEU A 105 0.45 -5.41 -1.34
N LEU A 106 1.29 -4.61 -2.00
CA LEU A 106 2.74 -4.67 -1.81
C LEU A 106 3.16 -4.11 -0.44
N ALA A 107 2.58 -2.97 -0.02
CA ALA A 107 2.78 -2.39 1.29
C ALA A 107 2.37 -3.35 2.41
N ARG A 108 1.31 -4.12 2.20
CA ARG A 108 0.88 -5.16 3.14
C ARG A 108 1.97 -6.23 3.35
N LYS A 109 2.72 -6.58 2.31
CA LYS A 109 3.79 -7.59 2.37
C LYS A 109 5.13 -7.05 2.82
N ARG A 110 5.42 -5.78 2.55
CA ARG A 110 6.70 -5.16 2.86
C ARG A 110 6.47 -3.75 3.46
N PRO A 111 5.85 -3.65 4.64
CA PRO A 111 5.36 -2.38 5.19
C PRO A 111 6.46 -1.37 5.52
N HIS A 112 7.70 -1.82 5.73
CA HIS A 112 8.86 -0.95 5.95
C HIS A 112 9.56 -0.51 4.67
N LEU A 113 9.31 -1.18 3.53
CA LEU A 113 10.00 -0.96 2.27
C LEU A 113 9.09 -0.32 1.19
N LEU A 114 7.82 -0.73 1.13
CA LEU A 114 6.91 -0.36 0.05
C LEU A 114 5.76 0.50 0.60
N PRO A 115 5.65 1.78 0.18
CA PRO A 115 4.64 2.69 0.72
C PRO A 115 3.25 2.43 0.15
N VAL A 116 2.21 2.85 0.87
CA VAL A 116 0.86 2.94 0.28
C VAL A 116 0.82 4.16 -0.65
N ILE A 117 0.64 3.90 -1.95
CA ILE A 117 0.56 4.95 -2.96
C ILE A 117 -0.85 4.96 -3.54
N ASP A 118 -1.62 6.00 -3.24
CA ASP A 118 -2.90 6.26 -3.90
C ASP A 118 -2.85 7.57 -4.71
N SER A 119 -3.98 7.92 -5.33
CA SER A 119 -4.10 9.13 -6.14
C SER A 119 -3.98 10.41 -5.31
N VAL A 120 -4.42 10.41 -4.04
CA VAL A 120 -4.33 11.56 -3.14
C VAL A 120 -2.88 11.80 -2.75
N VAL A 121 -2.18 10.76 -2.29
CA VAL A 121 -0.74 10.84 -1.95
C VAL A 121 0.06 11.27 -3.17
N THR A 122 -0.18 10.64 -4.33
CA THR A 122 0.49 10.98 -5.60
C THR A 122 0.32 12.46 -5.94
N THR A 123 -0.90 12.99 -5.79
CA THR A 123 -1.20 14.40 -6.09
C THR A 123 -0.58 15.34 -5.07
N ALA A 124 -0.69 15.02 -3.78
CA ALA A 124 -0.19 15.84 -2.67
C ALA A 124 1.32 16.08 -2.77
N VAL A 125 2.08 15.08 -3.23
CA VAL A 125 3.54 15.17 -3.36
C VAL A 125 4.00 15.56 -4.77
N GLY A 126 3.06 15.91 -5.66
CA GLY A 126 3.37 16.30 -7.03
C GLY A 126 4.02 15.20 -7.87
N HIS A 127 3.81 13.93 -7.53
CA HIS A 127 4.41 12.82 -8.28
C HIS A 127 3.68 12.63 -9.61
N VAL A 128 4.43 12.61 -10.71
CA VAL A 128 3.89 12.34 -12.06
C VAL A 128 4.16 10.88 -12.45
N PRO A 129 3.12 10.04 -12.51
CA PRO A 129 3.25 8.62 -12.84
C PRO A 129 3.87 8.40 -14.22
N GLY A 130 4.74 7.40 -14.34
CA GLY A 130 5.38 7.04 -15.61
C GLY A 130 6.55 7.93 -16.03
N LYS A 131 6.77 9.07 -15.36
CA LYS A 131 7.98 9.89 -15.56
C LYS A 131 9.10 9.56 -14.59
N HIS A 132 8.76 9.20 -13.35
CA HIS A 132 9.72 8.92 -12.30
C HIS A 132 9.31 7.70 -11.47
N SER A 133 10.27 7.03 -10.83
CA SER A 133 9.99 5.97 -9.84
C SER A 133 9.66 6.61 -8.49
N PHE A 134 8.48 6.28 -7.95
CA PHE A 134 8.05 6.79 -6.64
C PHE A 134 9.01 6.32 -5.53
N TYR A 135 9.42 5.04 -5.55
CA TYR A 135 10.29 4.47 -4.52
C TYR A 135 11.65 5.16 -4.46
N ARG A 136 12.27 5.38 -5.63
CA ARG A 136 13.58 6.04 -5.71
C ARG A 136 13.51 7.49 -5.26
N ASN A 137 12.46 8.22 -5.66
CA ASN A 137 12.26 9.61 -5.25
C ASN A 137 11.99 9.73 -3.75
N LEU A 138 11.13 8.87 -3.19
CA LEU A 138 10.86 8.87 -1.75
C LEU A 138 12.12 8.47 -0.96
N ARG A 139 12.83 7.42 -1.37
CA ARG A 139 14.11 7.05 -0.76
C ARG A 139 15.13 8.20 -0.80
N ALA A 140 15.24 8.91 -1.92
CA ALA A 140 16.12 10.07 -2.03
C ALA A 140 15.71 11.19 -1.07
N ALA A 141 14.41 11.49 -0.95
CA ALA A 141 13.90 12.48 0.00
C ALA A 141 14.12 12.06 1.46
N LEU A 142 13.99 10.78 1.78
CA LEU A 142 14.25 10.24 3.12
C LEU A 142 15.74 10.28 3.50
N ASN A 143 16.64 10.22 2.51
CA ASN A 143 18.10 10.29 2.73
C ASN A 143 18.66 11.71 2.71
N ALA A 144 17.94 12.67 2.12
CA ALA A 144 18.38 14.06 2.02
C ALA A 144 18.56 14.71 3.41
N ASP A 145 19.39 15.76 3.46
CA ASP A 145 19.63 16.58 4.65
C ASP A 145 19.96 15.75 5.91
N ASP A 146 20.88 14.78 5.79
CA ASP A 146 21.25 13.87 6.88
C ASP A 146 20.02 13.15 7.48
N ARG A 147 19.17 12.62 6.58
CA ARG A 147 17.94 11.89 6.91
C ARG A 147 16.93 12.70 7.74
N ARG A 148 16.93 14.03 7.63
CA ARG A 148 16.06 14.92 8.43
C ARG A 148 14.57 14.56 8.35
N LEU A 149 14.07 14.24 7.15
CA LEU A 149 12.67 13.84 6.96
C LEU A 149 12.37 12.51 7.67
N HIS A 150 13.22 11.50 7.50
CA HIS A 150 13.06 10.19 8.12
C HIS A 150 13.06 10.29 9.65
N SER A 151 14.04 11.00 10.23
CA SER A 151 14.11 11.27 11.67
C SER A 151 12.86 12.00 12.18
N HIS A 152 12.32 12.95 11.42
CA HIS A 152 11.09 13.66 11.79
C HIS A 152 9.87 12.73 11.80
N LEU A 153 9.74 11.84 10.81
CA LEU A 153 8.66 10.86 10.74
C LEU A 153 8.70 9.87 11.90
N ILE A 154 9.89 9.42 12.31
CA ILE A 154 10.08 8.60 13.51
C ILE A 154 9.66 9.36 14.77
N ALA A 155 10.10 10.60 14.94
CA ALA A 155 9.73 11.41 16.10
C ALA A 155 8.20 11.64 16.18
N LEU A 156 7.52 11.81 15.03
CA LEU A 156 6.06 11.92 14.99
C LEU A 156 5.36 10.62 15.38
N ARG A 157 5.85 9.48 14.89
CA ARG A 157 5.36 8.15 15.29
C ARG A 157 5.46 7.94 16.80
N ASP A 158 6.63 8.23 17.36
CA ASP A 158 6.91 8.02 18.77
C ASP A 158 6.05 8.97 19.63
N LYS A 159 5.88 10.22 19.20
CA LYS A 159 4.97 11.18 19.84
C LYS A 159 3.50 10.75 19.80
N ALA A 160 3.09 10.06 18.74
CA ALA A 160 1.72 9.55 18.57
C ALA A 160 1.48 8.23 19.33
N ASP A 161 2.52 7.61 19.89
CA ASP A 161 2.47 6.34 20.61
C ASP A 161 1.77 5.21 19.82
N VAL A 162 2.02 5.17 18.50
CA VAL A 162 1.35 4.22 17.60
C VAL A 162 2.12 2.91 17.41
N GLY A 163 3.25 2.71 18.07
CA GLY A 163 4.09 1.49 17.96
C GLY A 163 5.12 1.53 16.83
N ASP A 164 6.20 0.76 17.01
CA ASP A 164 7.33 0.65 16.08
C ASP A 164 7.05 -0.22 14.84
N ASP A 165 6.01 -1.06 14.92
CA ASP A 165 5.44 -1.80 13.80
C ASP A 165 4.84 -0.90 12.71
N ILE A 166 4.62 0.38 13.01
CA ILE A 166 4.27 1.40 12.01
C ILE A 166 5.55 2.02 11.46
N SER A 167 5.82 1.79 10.17
CA SER A 167 7.02 2.28 9.52
C SER A 167 7.01 3.80 9.29
N ALA A 168 8.20 4.41 9.17
CA ALA A 168 8.33 5.83 8.83
C ALA A 168 7.63 6.19 7.50
N ILE A 169 7.66 5.29 6.51
CA ILE A 169 6.98 5.50 5.22
C ILE A 169 5.46 5.42 5.35
N ARG A 170 4.94 4.67 6.32
CA ARG A 170 3.51 4.62 6.63
C ARG A 170 3.04 5.92 7.30
N VAL A 171 3.85 6.47 8.21
CA VAL A 171 3.59 7.80 8.77
C VAL A 171 3.55 8.85 7.66
N PHE A 172 4.52 8.80 6.74
CA PHE A 172 4.56 9.70 5.59
C PHE A 172 3.29 9.60 4.74
N ASP A 173 2.87 8.39 4.37
CA ASP A 173 1.71 8.22 3.50
C ASP A 173 0.39 8.68 4.16
N ILE A 174 0.23 8.47 5.47
CA ILE A 174 -0.92 8.95 6.25
C ILE A 174 -0.95 10.48 6.25
N LEU A 175 0.18 11.12 6.55
CA LEU A 175 0.27 12.59 6.59
C LEU A 175 0.04 13.21 5.21
N ALA A 176 0.65 12.64 4.16
CA ALA A 176 0.45 13.08 2.78
C ALA A 176 -1.01 12.92 2.34
N TRP A 177 -1.65 11.82 2.74
CA TRP A 177 -3.07 11.57 2.47
C TRP A 177 -3.99 12.53 3.24
N MET A 178 -3.74 12.77 4.54
CA MET A 178 -4.52 13.73 5.34
C MET A 178 -4.44 15.13 4.73
N TRP A 179 -3.23 15.58 4.42
CA TRP A 179 -3.00 16.86 3.75
C TRP A 179 -3.73 16.94 2.40
N GLY A 180 -3.52 15.95 1.53
CA GLY A 180 -4.09 15.95 0.18
C GLY A 180 -5.62 15.77 0.14
N SER A 181 -6.21 15.13 1.16
CA SER A 181 -7.67 14.96 1.27
C SER A 181 -8.37 16.18 1.88
N GLY A 182 -7.61 17.18 2.33
CA GLY A 182 -8.15 18.35 3.03
C GLY A 182 -8.63 18.05 4.46
N ARG A 183 -8.23 16.90 5.03
CA ARG A 183 -8.48 16.57 6.43
C ARG A 183 -7.42 17.23 7.31
N SER A 184 -7.85 18.18 8.13
CA SER A 184 -6.97 18.80 9.13
C SER A 184 -7.26 18.19 10.51
N PRO A 185 -6.25 17.96 11.37
CA PRO A 185 -6.45 17.47 12.74
C PRO A 185 -7.30 18.39 13.64
N VAL A 186 -7.66 19.58 13.15
CA VAL A 186 -8.37 20.64 13.90
C VAL A 186 -9.88 20.63 13.63
N ASP A 187 -10.39 19.71 12.82
CA ASP A 187 -11.82 19.67 12.51
C ASP A 187 -12.54 18.57 13.30
N GLU A 188 -12.88 18.86 14.56
CA GLU A 188 -13.67 17.99 15.46
C GLU A 188 -15.07 17.66 14.90
N THR A 189 -15.45 18.24 13.76
CA THR A 189 -16.76 18.08 13.12
C THR A 189 -16.75 17.27 11.81
N ASP A 190 -15.59 16.76 11.37
CA ASP A 190 -15.51 16.06 10.07
C ASP A 190 -16.02 14.60 10.14
N THR A 191 -17.34 14.43 9.99
CA THR A 191 -18.02 13.13 9.91
C THR A 191 -18.05 12.52 8.50
N ARG A 192 -17.25 13.01 7.53
CA ARG A 192 -17.34 12.54 6.14
C ARG A 192 -16.72 11.16 5.97
N GLN A 193 -17.55 10.16 5.64
CA GLN A 193 -17.10 8.85 5.16
C GLN A 193 -16.32 8.98 3.83
N PRO A 194 -15.38 8.06 3.54
CA PRO A 194 -14.61 8.10 2.30
C PRO A 194 -15.56 8.09 1.10
N ALA A 195 -15.25 8.90 0.09
CA ALA A 195 -15.96 8.90 -1.17
C ALA A 195 -15.94 7.48 -1.76
N THR A 196 -17.10 6.82 -1.78
CA THR A 196 -17.31 5.63 -2.58
C THR A 196 -17.10 6.05 -4.03
N SER A 197 -16.09 5.49 -4.69
CA SER A 197 -15.99 5.55 -6.14
C SER A 197 -17.30 5.02 -6.71
N SER A 198 -18.08 5.90 -7.33
CA SER A 198 -19.32 5.57 -8.00
C SER A 198 -19.04 4.49 -9.04
N ILE A 199 -19.51 3.28 -8.76
CA ILE A 199 -19.69 2.25 -9.77
C ILE A 199 -20.90 2.72 -10.56
N THR A 200 -20.67 3.21 -11.77
CA THR A 200 -21.75 3.37 -12.75
C THR A 200 -22.23 1.96 -13.14
N GLU A 201 -23.37 1.55 -12.57
CA GLU A 201 -24.14 0.43 -13.09
C GLU A 201 -24.62 0.80 -14.51
N HIS A 202 -24.16 0.04 -15.51
CA HIS A 202 -24.81 -0.01 -16.81
C HIS A 202 -25.78 -1.19 -16.76
N GLU A 203 -27.08 -0.89 -16.65
CA GLU A 203 -28.14 -1.85 -16.93
C GLU A 203 -28.07 -2.24 -18.42
N PRO A 204 -28.16 -3.54 -18.77
CA PRO A 204 -28.38 -3.94 -20.15
C PRO A 204 -29.84 -3.70 -20.53
N GLU A 205 -30.07 -2.87 -21.55
CA GLU A 205 -31.38 -2.78 -22.22
C GLU A 205 -31.77 -4.15 -22.78
N VAL A 206 -32.90 -4.66 -22.30
CA VAL A 206 -33.61 -5.80 -22.88
C VAL A 206 -34.31 -5.31 -24.14
N LEU A 207 -33.83 -5.76 -25.31
CA LEU A 207 -34.59 -5.68 -26.55
C LEU A 207 -35.30 -7.00 -26.80
N ALA A 208 -36.63 -6.89 -26.93
CA ALA A 208 -37.56 -7.92 -27.34
C ALA A 208 -37.40 -8.29 -28.83
#